data_AF-A0AAD7MRU6-F1
#
_entry.id   AF-A0AAD7MRU6-F1
#
_cell.length_a   1.000
_cell.length_b   1.000
_cell.length_c   1.000
_cell.angle_alpha   90.00
_cell.angle_beta   90.00
_cell.angle_gamma   90.00
#
_symmetry.space_group_name_H-M   'P 1'
#
loop_
_entity.id
_entity.type
_entity.pdbx_description
1 polymer ?
#
loop_
_entity_poly.entity_id
_entity_poly.type
_entity_poly.pdbx_seq_one_letter_code
_entity_poly.pdbx_strand_id
1 'polypeptide(L)'
;MPTFKVPFRDAILSAVACGLVPVLGLTVSVNADARLLKPLLRLMLVLPSAPVALLLPHYASPFSAVCVAYGTSYATLVASVLLYRLSPFHPLAKYPGPVLARLSKMWAIYQTCTGKTHVAFLNLHRRLEPGPNELSICDVSAIQPVLGADGMPKGPIWDGRRSPKSTFYALIGVRDTATHLRRRRVWNKAFNTAHVKAYEPILRKRLDQLLNALQANSNSNPPSSVDLAGWISFFAFGGGFELMREGDVNGVWKMMEGGVRVQAYTQHVPWASPFFYGLPGMGEKAAQLIRFVVRMAKARVQRGVALTGEDLSSHLLDEASPSSQPPPFAEYASDAFLVVVAGSDTAVRVYFLLASENILF
;
A
#
# COMPACT_ATOMS: atom_id res chain seq x y z
N MET A 1 -41.49 -14.41 -41.98
CA MET A 1 -40.18 -15.05 -41.70
C MET A 1 -40.25 -15.66 -40.31
N PRO A 2 -40.02 -16.97 -40.13
CA PRO A 2 -39.99 -17.57 -38.80
C PRO A 2 -38.79 -17.01 -38.04
N THR A 3 -39.03 -16.25 -36.97
CA THR A 3 -37.97 -15.82 -36.06
C THR A 3 -37.39 -17.08 -35.41
N PHE A 4 -36.17 -17.45 -35.80
CA PHE A 4 -35.45 -18.59 -35.22
C PHE A 4 -35.21 -18.30 -33.74
N LYS A 5 -36.08 -18.84 -32.87
CA LYS A 5 -35.97 -18.67 -31.41
C LYS A 5 -35.03 -19.74 -30.87
N VAL A 6 -33.86 -19.32 -30.41
CA VAL A 6 -32.94 -20.20 -29.66
C VAL A 6 -33.64 -20.69 -28.41
N PRO A 7 -33.58 -21.99 -28.06
CA PRO A 7 -34.16 -22.52 -26.83
C PRO A 7 -33.63 -21.76 -25.59
N PHE A 8 -34.49 -21.55 -24.59
CA PHE A 8 -34.13 -20.83 -23.37
C PHE A 8 -32.87 -21.43 -22.69
N ARG A 9 -32.78 -22.76 -22.65
CA ARG A 9 -31.62 -23.48 -22.11
C ARG A 9 -30.32 -23.05 -22.79
N ASP A 10 -30.31 -22.99 -24.11
CA ASP A 10 -29.10 -22.70 -24.88
C ASP A 10 -28.72 -21.21 -24.76
N ALA A 11 -29.72 -20.33 -24.62
CA ALA A 11 -29.51 -18.92 -24.29
C ALA A 11 -28.88 -18.74 -22.89
N ILE A 12 -29.32 -19.50 -21.88
CA ILE A 12 -28.70 -19.48 -20.55
C ILE A 12 -27.28 -20.08 -20.57
N LEU A 13 -27.06 -21.17 -21.30
CA LEU A 13 -25.72 -21.76 -21.47
C LEU A 13 -24.73 -20.78 -22.10
N SER A 14 -25.20 -19.93 -23.02
CA SER A 14 -24.35 -18.86 -23.58
C SER A 14 -23.93 -17.84 -22.52
N ALA A 15 -24.82 -17.49 -21.57
CA ALA A 15 -24.47 -16.62 -20.44
C ALA A 15 -23.48 -17.27 -19.48
N VAL A 16 -23.64 -18.57 -19.21
CA VAL A 16 -22.67 -19.36 -18.42
C VAL A 16 -21.31 -19.37 -19.10
N ALA A 17 -21.25 -19.63 -20.41
CA ALA A 17 -20.00 -19.61 -21.17
C ALA A 17 -19.31 -18.24 -21.12
N CYS A 18 -20.07 -17.14 -21.27
CA CYS A 18 -19.56 -15.78 -21.11
C CYS A 18 -18.99 -15.51 -19.71
N GLY A 19 -19.54 -16.13 -18.67
CA GLY A 19 -19.02 -16.05 -17.30
C GLY A 19 -17.70 -16.79 -17.08
N LEU A 20 -17.44 -17.87 -17.83
CA LEU A 20 -16.22 -18.67 -17.71
C LEU A 20 -15.02 -18.08 -18.48
N VAL A 21 -15.25 -17.37 -19.58
CA VAL A 21 -14.17 -16.78 -20.41
C VAL A 21 -13.24 -15.84 -19.62
N PRO A 22 -13.74 -14.91 -18.79
CA PRO A 22 -12.87 -14.05 -17.97
C PRO A 22 -12.02 -14.83 -16.97
N VAL A 23 -12.47 -16.00 -16.51
CA VAL A 23 -11.71 -16.84 -15.55
C VAL A 23 -10.40 -17.27 -16.16
N LEU A 24 -10.42 -17.74 -17.43
CA LEU A 24 -9.22 -18.15 -18.16
C LEU A 24 -8.24 -16.98 -18.32
N GLY A 25 -8.77 -15.77 -18.58
CA GLY A 25 -7.95 -14.55 -18.63
C GLY A 25 -7.37 -14.18 -17.26
N LEU A 26 -8.14 -14.35 -16.18
CA LEU A 26 -7.73 -14.04 -14.81
C LEU A 26 -6.74 -15.07 -14.23
N THR A 27 -6.85 -16.35 -14.56
CA THR A 27 -5.92 -17.41 -14.12
C THR A 27 -4.56 -17.32 -14.83
N VAL A 28 -4.55 -16.92 -16.10
CA VAL A 28 -3.30 -16.64 -16.85
C VAL A 28 -2.67 -15.32 -16.40
N SER A 29 -3.50 -14.35 -15.99
CA SER A 29 -3.06 -13.02 -15.56
C SER A 29 -2.95 -12.89 -14.04
N VAL A 30 -2.71 -13.96 -13.26
CA VAL A 30 -2.56 -13.87 -11.79
C VAL A 30 -1.40 -12.96 -11.35
N ASN A 31 -0.51 -12.61 -12.27
CA ASN A 31 0.52 -11.58 -12.10
C ASN A 31 0.16 -10.21 -12.70
N ALA A 32 -1.12 -9.95 -12.99
CA ALA A 32 -1.61 -8.87 -13.83
C ALA A 32 -0.99 -7.52 -13.44
N ASP A 33 0.03 -7.19 -14.23
CA ASP A 33 0.42 -5.84 -14.54
C ASP A 33 -0.86 -5.00 -14.71
N ALA A 34 -0.92 -3.82 -14.10
CA ALA A 34 -2.10 -2.95 -14.11
C ALA A 34 -2.61 -2.65 -15.55
N ARG A 35 -1.76 -2.89 -16.56
CA ARG A 35 -2.05 -2.85 -17.99
C ARG A 35 -3.17 -3.78 -18.44
N LEU A 36 -3.32 -4.96 -17.83
CA LEU A 36 -4.34 -5.96 -18.21
C LEU A 36 -5.69 -5.72 -17.53
N LEU A 37 -5.75 -4.87 -16.51
CA LEU A 37 -6.98 -4.61 -15.77
C LEU A 37 -8.06 -3.95 -16.64
N LYS A 38 -7.71 -2.90 -17.39
CA LYS A 38 -8.65 -2.17 -18.25
C LYS A 38 -9.29 -3.07 -19.33
N PRO A 39 -8.52 -3.87 -20.11
CA PRO A 39 -9.13 -4.79 -21.07
C PRO A 39 -9.96 -5.88 -20.39
N LEU A 40 -9.55 -6.40 -19.23
CA LEU A 40 -10.36 -7.36 -18.47
C LEU A 40 -11.69 -6.76 -18.00
N LEU A 41 -11.70 -5.55 -17.46
CA LEU A 41 -12.94 -4.87 -17.05
C LEU A 41 -13.88 -4.61 -18.24
N ARG A 42 -13.32 -4.21 -19.40
CA ARG A 42 -14.10 -4.08 -20.64
C ARG A 42 -14.69 -5.42 -21.07
N LEU A 43 -13.90 -6.49 -21.01
CA LEU A 43 -14.36 -7.84 -21.34
C LEU A 43 -15.51 -8.27 -20.42
N MET A 44 -15.42 -8.01 -19.12
CA MET A 44 -16.46 -8.32 -18.13
C MET A 44 -17.74 -7.50 -18.32
N LEU A 45 -17.66 -6.32 -18.94
CA LEU A 45 -18.81 -5.48 -19.25
C LEU A 45 -19.48 -5.87 -20.58
N VAL A 46 -18.67 -6.21 -21.58
CA VAL A 46 -19.13 -6.46 -22.96
C VAL A 46 -19.59 -7.90 -23.16
N LEU A 47 -18.88 -8.91 -22.64
CA LEU A 47 -19.23 -10.32 -22.87
C LEU A 47 -20.68 -10.67 -22.49
N PRO A 48 -21.22 -10.21 -21.34
CA PRO A 48 -22.61 -10.53 -20.99
C PRO A 48 -23.67 -9.86 -21.86
N SER A 49 -23.30 -8.96 -22.79
CA SER A 49 -24.25 -8.36 -23.74
C SER A 49 -24.67 -9.31 -24.86
N ALA A 50 -23.81 -10.25 -25.26
CA ALA A 50 -24.13 -11.26 -26.26
C ALA A 50 -25.31 -12.17 -25.87
N PRO A 51 -25.37 -12.75 -24.64
CA PRO A 51 -26.52 -13.55 -24.21
C PRO A 51 -27.82 -12.73 -24.04
N VAL A 52 -27.75 -11.40 -23.90
CA VAL A 52 -28.97 -10.56 -23.84
C VAL A 52 -29.79 -10.72 -25.11
N ALA A 53 -29.16 -10.67 -26.29
CA ALA A 53 -29.86 -10.81 -27.56
C ALA A 53 -30.59 -12.16 -27.68
N LEU A 54 -30.01 -13.22 -27.11
CA LEU A 54 -30.58 -14.56 -27.11
C LEU A 54 -31.70 -14.73 -26.06
N LEU A 55 -31.65 -13.96 -24.97
CA LEU A 55 -32.64 -14.00 -23.88
C LEU A 55 -33.82 -13.04 -24.11
N LEU A 56 -33.66 -11.98 -24.90
CA LEU A 56 -34.73 -11.02 -25.22
C LEU A 56 -36.06 -11.66 -25.63
N PRO A 57 -36.10 -12.69 -26.50
CA PRO A 57 -37.37 -13.31 -26.91
C PRO A 57 -38.10 -14.09 -25.80
N HIS A 58 -37.44 -14.35 -24.67
CA HIS A 58 -37.95 -15.17 -23.56
C HIS A 58 -38.50 -14.33 -22.40
N TYR A 59 -38.32 -13.01 -22.42
CA TYR A 59 -38.78 -12.12 -21.36
C TYR A 59 -39.69 -11.02 -21.91
N ALA A 60 -40.74 -10.67 -21.17
CA ALA A 60 -41.65 -9.59 -21.55
C ALA A 60 -40.99 -8.19 -21.46
N SER A 61 -39.95 -8.05 -20.64
CA SER A 61 -39.20 -6.81 -20.47
C SER A 61 -37.73 -7.01 -20.85
N PRO A 62 -37.14 -6.10 -21.67
CA PRO A 62 -35.72 -6.17 -22.01
C PRO A 62 -34.83 -6.00 -20.77
N PHE A 63 -35.31 -5.27 -19.75
CA PHE A 63 -34.61 -5.12 -18.48
C PHE A 63 -34.41 -6.46 -17.78
N SER A 64 -35.44 -7.31 -17.73
CA SER A 64 -35.36 -8.64 -17.12
C SER A 64 -34.36 -9.54 -17.86
N ALA A 65 -34.34 -9.49 -19.20
CA ALA A 65 -33.36 -10.24 -20.00
C ALA A 65 -31.92 -9.79 -19.70
N VAL A 66 -31.69 -8.48 -19.56
CA VAL A 66 -30.38 -7.92 -19.16
C VAL A 66 -29.98 -8.39 -17.77
N CYS A 67 -30.87 -8.26 -16.77
CA CYS A 67 -30.59 -8.70 -15.40
C CYS A 67 -30.23 -10.19 -15.34
N VAL A 68 -30.95 -11.04 -16.07
CA VAL A 68 -30.69 -12.49 -16.09
C VAL A 68 -29.39 -12.81 -16.81
N ALA A 69 -29.11 -12.18 -17.95
CA ALA A 69 -27.87 -12.38 -18.71
C ALA A 69 -26.62 -12.01 -17.88
N TYR A 70 -26.61 -10.79 -17.33
CA TYR A 70 -25.50 -10.28 -16.51
C TYR A 70 -25.41 -11.03 -15.18
N GLY A 71 -26.55 -11.27 -14.51
CA GLY A 71 -26.62 -12.00 -13.25
C GLY A 71 -26.08 -13.42 -13.38
N THR A 72 -26.49 -14.16 -14.41
CA THR A 72 -26.00 -15.52 -14.68
C THR A 72 -24.50 -15.53 -15.01
N SER A 73 -24.04 -14.60 -15.85
CA SER A 73 -22.62 -14.49 -16.23
C SER A 73 -21.73 -14.22 -15.01
N TYR A 74 -22.12 -13.25 -14.16
CA TYR A 74 -21.34 -12.92 -12.95
C TYR A 74 -21.46 -13.98 -11.86
N ALA A 75 -22.62 -14.60 -11.68
CA ALA A 75 -22.77 -15.72 -10.74
C ALA A 75 -21.88 -16.89 -11.15
N THR A 76 -21.82 -17.22 -12.44
CA THR A 76 -20.94 -18.27 -12.99
C THR A 76 -19.47 -17.94 -12.76
N LEU A 77 -19.07 -16.69 -13.07
CA LEU A 77 -17.71 -16.23 -12.82
C LEU A 77 -17.32 -16.37 -11.34
N VAL A 78 -18.16 -15.88 -10.43
CA VAL A 78 -17.89 -15.95 -8.99
C VAL A 78 -17.83 -17.40 -8.54
N ALA A 79 -18.82 -18.22 -8.89
CA ALA A 79 -18.87 -19.62 -8.53
C ALA A 79 -17.63 -20.37 -9.02
N SER A 80 -17.22 -20.18 -10.28
CA SER A 80 -16.04 -20.85 -10.84
C SER A 80 -14.74 -20.49 -10.10
N VAL A 81 -14.53 -19.21 -9.74
CA VAL A 81 -13.37 -18.76 -8.95
C VAL A 81 -13.38 -19.35 -7.54
N LEU A 82 -14.55 -19.35 -6.88
CA LEU A 82 -14.69 -19.92 -5.53
C LEU A 82 -14.42 -21.43 -5.55
N LEU A 83 -15.02 -22.15 -6.49
CA LEU A 83 -14.83 -23.58 -6.67
C LEU A 83 -13.36 -23.91 -6.96
N TYR A 84 -12.71 -23.17 -7.86
CA TYR A 84 -11.29 -23.36 -8.15
C TYR A 84 -10.42 -23.16 -6.91
N ARG A 85 -10.60 -22.08 -6.14
CA ARG A 85 -9.81 -21.78 -4.92
C ARG A 85 -10.01 -22.79 -3.79
N LEU A 86 -11.19 -23.41 -3.72
CA LEU A 86 -11.46 -24.47 -2.74
C LEU A 86 -11.03 -25.85 -3.22
N SER A 87 -10.96 -26.05 -4.54
CA SER A 87 -10.60 -27.33 -5.15
C SER A 87 -9.18 -27.76 -4.80
N PRO A 88 -8.91 -29.08 -4.76
CA PRO A 88 -7.56 -29.61 -4.59
C PRO A 88 -6.62 -29.24 -5.76
N PHE A 89 -7.15 -28.75 -6.89
CA PHE A 89 -6.35 -28.29 -8.03
C PHE A 89 -5.69 -26.92 -7.80
N HIS A 90 -6.10 -26.18 -6.76
CA HIS A 90 -5.44 -24.93 -6.42
C HIS A 90 -4.05 -25.20 -5.83
N PRO A 91 -2.96 -24.54 -6.29
CA PRO A 91 -1.60 -24.79 -5.80
C PRO A 91 -1.44 -24.62 -4.27
N LEU A 92 -2.26 -23.76 -3.69
CA LEU A 92 -2.27 -23.48 -2.25
C LEU A 92 -3.32 -24.29 -1.46
N ALA A 93 -4.06 -25.21 -2.08
CA ALA A 93 -5.10 -26.00 -1.39
C ALA A 93 -4.55 -26.89 -0.27
N LYS A 94 -3.27 -27.26 -0.35
CA LYS A 94 -2.57 -28.08 0.66
C LYS A 94 -2.31 -27.34 1.98
N TYR A 95 -2.42 -26.02 2.01
CA TYR A 95 -2.21 -25.23 3.22
C TYR A 95 -3.56 -24.96 3.89
N PRO A 96 -3.76 -25.39 5.15
CA PRO A 96 -5.01 -25.15 5.86
C PRO A 96 -5.17 -23.67 6.19
N GLY A 97 -6.41 -23.19 6.33
CA GLY A 97 -6.70 -21.81 6.72
C GLY A 97 -8.19 -21.50 6.67
N PRO A 98 -8.66 -20.37 7.24
CA PRO A 98 -10.04 -19.93 7.19
C PRO A 98 -10.52 -19.88 5.75
N VAL A 99 -11.69 -20.48 5.50
CA VAL A 99 -12.29 -20.57 4.17
C VAL A 99 -12.37 -19.19 3.51
N LEU A 100 -12.75 -18.15 4.26
CA LEU A 100 -12.83 -16.78 3.76
C LEU A 100 -11.48 -16.21 3.32
N ALA A 101 -10.39 -16.53 4.03
CA ALA A 101 -9.04 -16.09 3.70
C ALA A 101 -8.54 -16.75 2.39
N ARG A 102 -8.89 -18.04 2.19
CA ARG A 102 -8.62 -18.77 0.94
C ARG A 102 -9.42 -18.23 -0.24
N LEU A 103 -10.67 -17.83 0.01
CA LEU A 103 -11.59 -17.41 -1.04
C LEU A 103 -11.35 -15.99 -1.52
N SER A 104 -11.00 -15.05 -0.65
CA SER A 104 -10.93 -13.63 -1.04
C SER A 104 -10.03 -12.75 -0.17
N LYS A 105 -9.43 -11.75 -0.82
CA LYS A 105 -8.70 -10.66 -0.17
C LYS A 105 -9.60 -9.74 0.67
N MET A 106 -10.92 -9.82 0.51
CA MET A 106 -11.86 -9.12 1.37
C MET A 106 -11.72 -9.50 2.84
N TRP A 107 -11.31 -10.75 3.14
CA TRP A 107 -11.00 -11.15 4.51
C TRP A 107 -9.83 -10.33 5.08
N ALA A 108 -8.74 -10.15 4.33
CA ALA A 108 -7.59 -9.36 4.77
C ALA A 108 -7.93 -7.87 4.93
N ILE A 109 -8.78 -7.32 4.05
CA ILE A 109 -9.32 -5.96 4.19
C ILE A 109 -10.15 -5.85 5.47
N TYR A 110 -11.06 -6.79 5.73
CA TYR A 110 -11.85 -6.83 6.96
C TYR A 110 -10.96 -6.85 8.20
N GLN A 111 -9.93 -7.72 8.24
CA GLN A 111 -8.97 -7.73 9.36
C GLN A 111 -8.24 -6.39 9.50
N THR A 112 -7.92 -5.73 8.39
CA THR A 112 -7.31 -4.40 8.40
C THR A 112 -8.26 -3.34 8.97
N CYS A 113 -9.57 -3.44 8.69
CA CYS A 113 -10.56 -2.55 9.30
C CYS A 113 -10.67 -2.73 10.82
N THR A 114 -10.35 -3.90 11.37
CA THR A 114 -10.32 -4.11 12.83
C THR A 114 -9.14 -3.42 13.54
N GLY A 115 -8.12 -3.00 12.79
CA GLY A 115 -6.86 -2.47 13.34
C GLY A 115 -5.95 -3.54 13.97
N LYS A 116 -6.37 -4.82 14.00
CA LYS A 116 -5.67 -5.92 14.66
C LYS A 116 -5.09 -6.94 13.68
N THR A 117 -4.71 -6.51 12.48
CA THR A 117 -4.15 -7.38 11.43
C THR A 117 -2.98 -8.21 11.94
N HIS A 118 -2.05 -7.61 12.68
CA HIS A 118 -0.90 -8.33 13.23
C HIS A 118 -1.31 -9.47 14.18
N VAL A 119 -2.34 -9.27 15.02
CA VAL A 119 -2.88 -10.32 15.90
C VAL A 119 -3.58 -11.41 15.08
N ALA A 120 -4.34 -11.03 14.07
CA ALA A 120 -4.99 -11.98 13.18
C ALA A 120 -3.93 -12.87 12.53
N PHE A 121 -2.92 -12.29 11.87
CA PHE A 121 -1.84 -13.02 11.22
C PHE A 121 -1.01 -13.86 12.21
N LEU A 122 -0.73 -13.36 13.41
CA LEU A 122 -0.05 -14.15 14.45
C LEU A 122 -0.84 -15.41 14.82
N ASN A 123 -2.16 -15.28 15.00
CA ASN A 123 -3.03 -16.43 15.27
C ASN A 123 -3.09 -17.39 14.08
N LEU A 124 -3.06 -16.87 12.85
CA LEU A 124 -3.02 -17.68 11.63
C LEU A 124 -1.70 -18.45 11.48
N HIS A 125 -0.55 -17.83 11.80
CA HIS A 125 0.76 -18.49 11.69
C HIS A 125 0.91 -19.74 12.55
N ARG A 126 0.10 -19.89 13.60
CA ARG A 126 0.02 -21.14 14.38
C ARG A 126 -0.45 -22.35 13.54
N ARG A 127 -1.02 -22.13 12.35
CA ARG A 127 -1.59 -23.17 11.47
C ARG A 127 -1.08 -23.14 10.03
N LEU A 128 -0.11 -22.27 9.68
CA LEU A 128 0.45 -22.07 8.32
C LEU A 128 -0.62 -21.81 7.24
N GLU A 129 -0.87 -20.54 6.90
CA GLU A 129 -2.08 -20.20 6.14
C GLU A 129 -1.86 -19.49 4.79
N PRO A 130 -2.70 -19.84 3.78
CA PRO A 130 -2.73 -19.17 2.50
C PRO A 130 -3.79 -18.04 2.47
N GLY A 131 -3.45 -16.93 1.82
CA GLY A 131 -4.45 -16.09 1.17
C GLY A 131 -4.78 -16.64 -0.22
N PRO A 132 -5.62 -15.98 -1.03
CA PRO A 132 -6.14 -16.58 -2.26
C PRO A 132 -5.05 -16.90 -3.29
N ASN A 133 -3.93 -16.18 -3.27
CA ASN A 133 -2.75 -16.35 -4.12
C ASN A 133 -1.47 -15.94 -3.37
N GLU A 134 -1.44 -16.12 -2.05
CA GLU A 134 -0.27 -15.78 -1.24
C GLU A 134 -0.12 -16.77 -0.09
N LEU A 135 1.10 -16.91 0.41
CA LEU A 135 1.38 -17.70 1.60
C LEU A 135 2.06 -16.79 2.63
N SER A 136 1.57 -16.84 3.86
CA SER A 136 2.24 -16.15 4.96
C SER A 136 3.17 -17.14 5.67
N ILE A 137 4.47 -16.87 5.63
CA ILE A 137 5.52 -17.78 6.13
C ILE A 137 6.14 -17.18 7.39
N CYS A 138 6.24 -17.98 8.45
CA CYS A 138 6.93 -17.64 9.68
C CYS A 138 8.01 -18.70 9.94
N ASP A 139 9.06 -18.67 9.12
CA ASP A 139 10.16 -19.64 9.16
C ASP A 139 11.47 -18.92 8.84
N VAL A 140 12.51 -19.16 9.65
CA VAL A 140 13.84 -18.55 9.49
C VAL A 140 14.50 -18.98 8.18
N SER A 141 14.28 -20.22 7.74
CA SER A 141 14.83 -20.76 6.49
C SER A 141 14.30 -20.03 5.25
N ALA A 142 13.14 -19.38 5.36
CA ALA A 142 12.54 -18.62 4.26
C ALA A 142 13.12 -17.20 4.11
N ILE A 143 13.87 -16.69 5.10
CA ILE A 143 14.40 -15.32 5.07
C ILE A 143 15.35 -15.13 3.88
N GLN A 144 16.33 -16.00 3.68
CA GLN A 144 17.28 -15.86 2.57
C GLN A 144 16.63 -16.05 1.19
N PRO A 145 15.84 -17.11 0.94
CA PRO A 145 15.19 -17.28 -0.37
C PRO A 145 14.18 -16.19 -0.74
N VAL A 146 13.54 -15.56 0.26
CA VAL A 146 12.51 -14.55 0.00
C VAL A 146 13.06 -13.12 0.06
N LEU A 147 13.87 -12.80 1.07
CA LEU A 147 14.33 -11.44 1.38
C LEU A 147 15.84 -11.22 1.13
N GLY A 148 16.58 -12.27 0.79
CA GLY A 148 18.01 -12.20 0.49
C GLY A 148 18.32 -11.37 -0.77
N ALA A 149 19.61 -11.17 -1.04
CA ALA A 149 20.08 -10.38 -2.18
C ALA A 149 19.56 -10.90 -3.53
N ASP A 150 19.54 -12.23 -3.67
CA ASP A 150 19.00 -12.96 -4.84
C ASP A 150 17.59 -13.51 -4.59
N GLY A 151 16.89 -12.95 -3.60
CA GLY A 151 15.54 -13.35 -3.21
C GLY A 151 14.46 -12.89 -4.18
N MET A 152 13.20 -13.04 -3.75
CA MET A 152 12.04 -12.68 -4.58
C MET A 152 11.90 -11.16 -4.73
N PRO A 153 11.49 -10.65 -5.90
CA PRO A 153 11.17 -9.24 -6.06
C PRO A 153 9.92 -8.87 -5.24
N LYS A 154 9.79 -7.57 -4.96
CA LYS A 154 8.62 -7.06 -4.24
C LYS A 154 7.32 -7.40 -4.97
N GLY A 155 6.36 -7.93 -4.22
CA GLY A 155 5.05 -8.35 -4.75
C GLY A 155 4.11 -7.19 -5.12
N PRO A 156 2.94 -7.51 -5.70
CA PRO A 156 1.95 -6.53 -6.18
C PRO A 156 1.30 -5.70 -5.06
N ILE A 157 1.46 -6.10 -3.79
CA ILE A 157 1.05 -5.30 -2.63
C ILE A 157 1.59 -3.86 -2.70
N TRP A 158 2.79 -3.70 -3.24
CA TRP A 158 3.43 -2.38 -3.41
C TRP A 158 2.84 -1.55 -4.53
N ASP A 159 2.12 -2.14 -5.48
CA ASP A 159 1.31 -1.37 -6.45
C ASP A 159 0.07 -0.78 -5.77
N GLY A 160 -0.56 -1.56 -4.88
CA GLY A 160 -1.73 -1.12 -4.13
C GLY A 160 -1.43 -0.05 -3.08
N ARG A 161 -0.19 0.06 -2.61
CA ARG A 161 0.25 1.16 -1.72
C ARG A 161 0.53 2.47 -2.46
N ARG A 162 0.42 2.50 -3.78
CA ARG A 162 0.63 3.71 -4.58
C ARG A 162 -0.68 4.45 -4.80
N SER A 163 -0.56 5.76 -4.98
CA SER A 163 -1.65 6.52 -5.60
C SER A 163 -1.70 6.18 -7.10
N PRO A 164 -2.86 5.84 -7.66
CA PRO A 164 -3.01 5.60 -9.10
C PRO A 164 -2.77 6.87 -9.94
N LYS A 165 -2.66 8.04 -9.30
CA LYS A 165 -2.37 9.34 -9.93
C LYS A 165 -0.88 9.70 -9.96
N SER A 166 -0.01 8.91 -9.31
CA SER A 166 1.43 9.19 -9.25
C SER A 166 2.21 8.34 -10.26
N THR A 167 3.08 8.98 -11.03
CA THR A 167 3.99 8.30 -11.98
C THR A 167 5.33 7.91 -11.34
N PHE A 168 5.70 8.56 -10.23
CA PHE A 168 6.96 8.30 -9.52
C PHE A 168 6.73 7.45 -8.28
N TYR A 169 7.76 6.68 -7.93
CA TYR A 169 7.73 5.70 -6.85
C TYR A 169 8.78 6.04 -5.80
N ALA A 170 8.42 5.97 -4.53
CA ALA A 170 9.38 5.88 -3.44
C ALA A 170 10.25 4.62 -3.61
N LEU A 171 11.52 4.66 -3.19
CA LEU A 171 12.45 3.52 -3.24
C LEU A 171 11.81 2.22 -2.70
N ILE A 172 11.09 2.30 -1.58
CA ILE A 172 10.44 1.15 -0.94
C ILE A 172 9.43 0.45 -1.86
N GLY A 173 8.78 1.19 -2.75
CA GLY A 173 7.73 0.70 -3.65
C GLY A 173 8.25 0.23 -5.01
N VAL A 174 9.55 0.38 -5.30
CA VAL A 174 10.16 -0.07 -6.55
C VAL A 174 10.23 -1.60 -6.57
N ARG A 175 9.56 -2.21 -7.54
CA ARG A 175 9.51 -3.67 -7.75
C ARG A 175 10.58 -4.19 -8.71
N ASP A 176 10.98 -3.37 -9.68
CA ASP A 176 12.07 -3.71 -10.59
C ASP A 176 13.41 -3.71 -9.84
N THR A 177 14.07 -4.86 -9.81
CA THR A 177 15.29 -5.07 -9.02
C THR A 177 16.43 -4.16 -9.48
N ALA A 178 16.62 -4.00 -10.80
CA ALA A 178 17.70 -3.16 -11.34
C ALA A 178 17.51 -1.69 -10.96
N THR A 179 16.31 -1.15 -11.13
CA THR A 179 15.96 0.22 -10.72
C THR A 179 16.09 0.40 -9.21
N HIS A 180 15.63 -0.57 -8.43
CA HIS A 180 15.75 -0.53 -6.97
C HIS A 180 17.20 -0.49 -6.52
N LEU A 181 18.05 -1.39 -7.05
CA LEU A 181 19.48 -1.44 -6.72
C LEU A 181 20.19 -0.14 -7.09
N ARG A 182 19.93 0.42 -8.29
CA ARG A 182 20.49 1.70 -8.74
C ARG A 182 20.17 2.82 -7.74
N ARG A 183 18.89 2.98 -7.38
CA ARG A 183 18.45 4.03 -6.43
C ARG A 183 18.92 3.77 -5.00
N ARG A 184 18.97 2.50 -4.58
CA ARG A 184 19.44 2.09 -3.24
C ARG A 184 20.90 2.45 -2.99
N ARG A 185 21.76 2.52 -4.03
CA ARG A 185 23.17 2.94 -3.87
C ARG A 185 23.29 4.34 -3.26
N VAL A 186 22.47 5.29 -3.71
CA VAL A 186 22.47 6.67 -3.19
C VAL A 186 22.06 6.67 -1.71
N TRP A 187 21.01 5.92 -1.37
CA TRP A 187 20.57 5.74 0.01
C TRP A 187 21.64 5.08 0.89
N ASN A 188 22.31 4.03 0.41
CA ASN A 188 23.37 3.37 1.16
C ASN A 188 24.56 4.32 1.43
N LYS A 189 24.87 5.24 0.50
CA LYS A 189 25.88 6.27 0.72
C LYS A 189 25.47 7.25 1.81
N ALA A 190 24.24 7.78 1.71
CA ALA A 190 23.67 8.71 2.68
C ALA A 190 23.57 8.12 4.10
N PHE A 191 23.35 6.80 4.21
CA PHE A 191 23.23 6.10 5.48
C PHE A 191 24.49 5.30 5.87
N ASN A 192 25.66 5.63 5.29
CA ASN A 192 26.90 5.03 5.75
C ASN A 192 27.31 5.59 7.13
N THR A 193 28.21 4.90 7.83
CA THR A 193 28.63 5.27 9.19
C THR A 193 29.19 6.69 9.30
N ALA A 194 29.87 7.19 8.26
CA ALA A 194 30.45 8.53 8.27
C ALA A 194 29.37 9.62 8.20
N HIS A 195 28.40 9.51 7.27
CA HIS A 195 27.33 10.50 7.13
C HIS A 195 26.33 10.42 8.29
N VAL A 196 26.03 9.22 8.81
CA VAL A 196 25.19 9.08 10.01
C VAL A 196 25.80 9.82 11.21
N LYS A 197 27.13 9.75 11.39
CA LYS A 197 27.83 10.56 12.41
C LYS A 197 27.76 12.05 12.09
N ALA A 198 27.89 12.44 10.83
CA ALA A 198 27.75 13.84 10.42
C ALA A 198 26.34 14.40 10.66
N TYR A 199 25.30 13.55 10.74
CA TYR A 199 23.94 13.95 11.08
C TYR A 199 23.71 14.12 12.59
N GLU A 200 24.63 13.68 13.45
CA GLU A 200 24.49 13.77 14.92
C GLU A 200 24.16 15.19 15.42
N PRO A 201 24.81 16.28 14.94
CA PRO A 201 24.49 17.63 15.41
C PRO A 201 23.03 18.03 15.13
N ILE A 202 22.46 17.56 14.02
CA ILE A 202 21.05 17.81 13.67
C ILE A 202 20.14 17.09 14.67
N LEU A 203 20.44 15.82 14.96
CA LEU A 203 19.69 15.02 15.93
C LEU A 203 19.81 15.58 17.36
N ARG A 204 21.02 15.96 17.78
CA ARG A 204 21.29 16.55 19.09
C ARG A 204 20.49 17.83 19.32
N LYS A 205 20.46 18.74 18.34
CA LYS A 205 19.63 19.95 18.41
C LYS A 205 18.14 19.62 18.62
N ARG A 206 17.62 18.58 17.96
CA ARG A 206 16.23 18.14 18.15
C ARG A 206 16.02 17.50 19.52
N LEU A 207 17.00 16.76 20.02
CA LEU A 207 16.95 16.15 21.35
C LEU A 207 16.91 17.23 22.44
N ASP A 208 17.77 18.26 22.31
CA ASP A 208 17.78 19.39 23.24
C ASP A 208 16.42 20.12 23.25
N GLN A 209 15.79 20.30 22.08
CA GLN A 209 14.44 20.86 21.99
C GLN A 209 13.40 20.00 22.72
N LEU A 210 13.45 18.68 22.55
CA LEU A 210 12.56 17.74 23.23
C LEU A 210 12.74 17.84 24.76
N LEU A 211 13.99 17.75 25.23
CA LEU A 211 14.30 17.80 26.66
C LEU A 211 13.86 19.12 27.30
N ASN A 212 14.12 20.24 26.64
CA ASN A 212 13.68 21.56 27.12
C ASN A 212 12.15 21.65 27.24
N ALA A 213 11.42 21.09 26.27
CA ALA A 213 9.96 21.11 26.30
C ALA A 213 9.39 20.21 27.41
N LEU A 214 9.98 19.02 27.62
CA LEU A 214 9.61 18.13 28.71
C LEU A 214 9.94 18.73 30.08
N GLN A 215 11.10 19.37 30.23
CA GLN A 215 11.50 20.05 31.45
C GLN A 215 10.58 21.23 31.78
N ALA A 216 10.22 22.04 30.77
CA ALA A 216 9.27 23.13 30.95
C ALA A 216 7.89 22.62 31.43
N ASN A 217 7.44 21.48 30.93
CA ASN A 217 6.20 20.85 31.39
C ASN A 217 6.34 20.32 32.83
N SER A 218 7.44 19.63 33.15
CA SER A 218 7.73 19.16 34.51
C SER A 218 7.73 20.29 35.55
N ASN A 219 8.16 21.49 35.15
CA ASN A 219 8.20 22.67 36.00
C ASN A 219 6.86 23.44 36.06
N SER A 220 5.85 23.04 35.28
CA SER A 220 4.50 23.63 35.38
C SER A 220 3.84 23.21 36.69
N ASN A 221 2.95 24.05 37.23
CA ASN A 221 2.34 23.80 38.53
C ASN A 221 0.79 23.86 38.43
N PRO A 222 0.08 22.72 38.57
CA PRO A 222 0.61 21.36 38.77
C PRO A 222 1.29 20.81 37.49
N PRO A 223 2.22 19.84 37.62
CA PRO A 223 2.83 19.19 36.47
C PRO A 223 1.76 18.50 35.62
N SER A 224 1.76 18.75 34.31
CA SER A 224 0.80 18.09 33.42
C SER A 224 1.32 16.74 32.93
N SER A 225 0.43 15.76 32.80
CA SER A 225 0.77 14.47 32.20
C SER A 225 1.16 14.64 30.74
N VAL A 226 2.21 13.96 30.30
CA VAL A 226 2.75 14.08 28.94
C VAL A 226 2.50 12.80 28.14
N ASP A 227 1.98 12.94 26.92
CA ASP A 227 1.96 11.86 25.92
C ASP A 227 3.35 11.71 25.26
N LEU A 228 4.19 10.87 25.86
CA LEU A 228 5.55 10.63 25.37
C LEU A 228 5.57 10.08 23.92
N ALA A 229 4.55 9.31 23.51
CA ALA A 229 4.47 8.81 22.14
C ALA A 229 4.25 9.96 21.14
N GLY A 230 3.40 10.93 21.49
CA GLY A 230 3.24 12.17 20.74
C GLY A 230 4.52 12.98 20.63
N TRP A 231 5.26 13.13 21.73
CA TRP A 231 6.53 13.87 21.75
C TRP A 231 7.65 13.22 20.95
N ILE A 232 7.80 11.89 21.04
CA ILE A 232 8.76 11.15 20.21
C ILE A 232 8.38 11.27 18.73
N SER A 233 7.08 11.33 18.42
CA SER A 233 6.61 11.58 17.05
C SER A 233 7.09 12.96 16.57
N PHE A 234 6.90 14.01 17.37
CA PHE A 234 7.35 15.36 17.03
C PHE A 234 8.87 15.48 16.87
N PHE A 235 9.64 14.72 17.66
CA PHE A 235 11.09 14.61 17.51
C PHE A 235 11.46 14.02 16.15
N ALA A 236 10.80 12.93 15.73
CA ALA A 236 11.06 12.26 14.45
C ALA A 236 10.68 13.10 13.21
N PHE A 237 9.77 14.08 13.32
CA PHE A 237 9.32 14.94 12.21
C PHE A 237 10.16 16.22 11.95
N GLY A 238 11.42 16.25 12.36
CA GLY A 238 12.25 17.47 12.32
C GLY A 238 12.55 18.02 10.92
N GLY A 239 12.41 19.34 10.77
CA GLY A 239 13.03 20.14 9.69
C GLY A 239 12.14 21.22 9.06
N GLY A 240 10.82 20.99 8.99
CA GLY A 240 9.85 21.96 8.44
C GLY A 240 8.76 22.40 9.42
N PHE A 241 8.71 21.78 10.59
CA PHE A 241 7.71 22.05 11.63
C PHE A 241 8.40 22.01 12.98
N GLU A 242 8.24 23.08 13.74
CA GLU A 242 8.58 23.09 15.14
C GLU A 242 7.41 22.49 15.94
N LEU A 243 6.94 21.28 15.58
CA LEU A 243 5.86 20.58 16.32
C LEU A 243 6.22 20.40 17.80
N MET A 244 7.51 20.30 18.12
CA MET A 244 7.99 20.28 19.51
C MET A 244 7.83 21.63 20.23
N ARG A 245 7.74 22.75 19.50
CA ARG A 245 7.57 24.09 20.07
C ARG A 245 6.12 24.56 20.04
N GLU A 246 5.45 24.31 18.93
CA GLU A 246 4.12 24.84 18.61
C GLU A 246 3.01 23.81 18.88
N GLY A 247 3.35 22.52 19.01
CA GLY A 247 2.38 21.43 18.97
C GLY A 247 1.84 21.17 17.56
N ASP A 248 0.91 20.22 17.42
CA ASP A 248 0.26 19.91 16.14
C ASP A 248 -0.94 20.84 15.84
N VAL A 249 -0.69 22.15 15.80
CA VAL A 249 -1.74 23.16 15.57
C VAL A 249 -2.44 22.96 14.22
N ASN A 250 -1.69 22.53 13.21
CA ASN A 250 -2.17 22.37 11.84
C ASN A 250 -2.69 20.96 11.53
N GLY A 251 -2.73 20.05 12.51
CA GLY A 251 -3.22 18.68 12.32
C GLY A 251 -2.37 17.84 11.34
N VAL A 252 -1.08 18.12 11.25
CA VAL A 252 -0.10 17.43 10.40
C VAL A 252 -0.07 15.94 10.72
N TRP A 253 -0.15 15.55 12.00
CA TRP A 253 -0.14 14.15 12.40
C TRP A 253 -1.41 13.41 11.94
N LYS A 254 -2.58 14.01 12.18
CA LYS A 254 -3.87 13.46 11.72
C LYS A 254 -3.96 13.38 10.19
N MET A 255 -3.34 14.33 9.49
CA MET A 255 -3.19 14.28 8.03
C MET A 255 -2.33 13.09 7.61
N MET A 256 -1.23 12.83 8.31
CA MET A 256 -0.35 11.69 8.03
C MET A 256 -1.01 10.34 8.26
N GLU A 257 -1.55 10.10 9.46
CA GLU A 257 -2.27 8.86 9.78
C GLU A 257 -3.41 8.60 8.79
N GLY A 258 -4.16 9.64 8.44
CA GLY A 258 -5.23 9.55 7.46
C GLY A 258 -4.72 9.36 6.03
N GLY A 259 -3.54 9.91 5.70
CA GLY A 259 -2.94 9.87 4.36
C GLY A 259 -2.41 8.50 3.96
N VAL A 260 -2.00 7.68 4.94
CA VAL A 260 -1.53 6.30 4.70
C VAL A 260 -2.66 5.27 4.84
N ARG A 261 -3.78 5.61 5.48
CA ARG A 261 -4.88 4.68 5.76
C ARG A 261 -5.47 4.04 4.50
N VAL A 262 -5.64 4.79 3.42
CA VAL A 262 -6.17 4.25 2.16
C VAL A 262 -5.28 3.14 1.61
N GLN A 263 -3.96 3.29 1.77
CA GLN A 263 -2.98 2.28 1.35
C GLN A 263 -3.14 0.97 2.11
N ALA A 264 -3.61 1.02 3.37
CA ALA A 264 -3.85 -0.16 4.19
C ALA A 264 -4.92 -1.08 3.57
N TYR A 265 -5.88 -0.52 2.83
CA TYR A 265 -6.91 -1.30 2.13
C TYR A 265 -6.49 -1.65 0.71
N THR A 266 -6.01 -0.66 -0.05
CA THR A 266 -5.70 -0.84 -1.47
C THR A 266 -4.52 -1.77 -1.72
N GLN A 267 -3.62 -1.95 -0.73
CA GLN A 267 -2.55 -2.94 -0.79
C GLN A 267 -3.05 -4.38 -1.00
N HIS A 268 -4.23 -4.72 -0.49
CA HIS A 268 -4.81 -6.06 -0.59
C HIS A 268 -5.49 -6.30 -1.94
N VAL A 269 -5.93 -5.24 -2.59
CA VAL A 269 -6.62 -5.24 -3.89
C VAL A 269 -6.08 -4.13 -4.80
N PRO A 270 -4.80 -4.23 -5.25
CA PRO A 270 -4.17 -3.19 -6.06
C PRO A 270 -4.98 -2.80 -7.30
N TRP A 271 -5.63 -3.78 -7.93
CA TRP A 271 -6.49 -3.59 -9.10
C TRP A 271 -7.69 -2.68 -8.81
N ALA A 272 -8.22 -2.67 -7.60
CA ALA A 272 -9.34 -1.83 -7.21
C ALA A 272 -8.90 -0.42 -6.79
N SER A 273 -7.60 -0.13 -6.72
CA SER A 273 -7.11 1.17 -6.25
C SER A 273 -7.72 2.37 -7.01
N PRO A 274 -7.89 2.39 -8.35
CA PRO A 274 -8.51 3.54 -9.01
C PRO A 274 -9.95 3.79 -8.57
N PHE A 275 -10.69 2.71 -8.25
CA PHE A 275 -12.05 2.81 -7.73
C PHE A 275 -12.05 3.41 -6.32
N PHE A 276 -11.20 2.91 -5.41
CA PHE A 276 -11.09 3.46 -4.06
C PHE A 276 -10.73 4.95 -4.07
N TYR A 277 -9.75 5.37 -4.87
CA TYR A 277 -9.34 6.79 -4.99
C TYR A 277 -10.34 7.66 -5.78
N GLY A 278 -11.37 7.06 -6.40
CA GLY A 278 -12.46 7.76 -7.07
C GLY A 278 -13.66 8.05 -6.17
N LEU A 279 -13.79 7.36 -5.04
CA LEU A 279 -14.87 7.59 -4.08
C LEU A 279 -14.65 8.95 -3.36
N PRO A 280 -15.71 9.76 -3.15
CA PRO A 280 -15.61 11.02 -2.39
C PRO A 280 -14.98 10.79 -1.01
N GLY A 281 -14.05 11.67 -0.58
CA GLY A 281 -13.32 11.53 0.69
C GLY A 281 -12.17 10.50 0.69
N MET A 282 -12.23 9.47 -0.16
CA MET A 282 -11.19 8.44 -0.22
C MET A 282 -9.97 8.95 -0.98
N GLY A 283 -8.84 9.07 -0.27
CA GLY A 283 -7.58 9.56 -0.83
C GLY A 283 -7.39 11.07 -0.77
N GLU A 284 -8.36 11.85 -0.27
CA GLU A 284 -8.19 13.30 -0.05
C GLU A 284 -7.05 13.59 0.94
N LYS A 285 -7.04 12.88 2.08
CA LYS A 285 -5.94 12.98 3.05
C LYS A 285 -4.61 12.51 2.48
N ALA A 286 -4.62 11.49 1.62
CA ALA A 286 -3.41 11.05 0.92
C ALA A 286 -2.89 12.14 -0.02
N ALA A 287 -3.79 12.80 -0.76
CA ALA A 287 -3.42 13.91 -1.63
C ALA A 287 -2.95 15.15 -0.84
N GLN A 288 -3.55 15.44 0.32
CA GLN A 288 -3.08 16.49 1.24
C GLN A 288 -1.66 16.19 1.71
N LEU A 289 -1.40 14.97 2.17
CA LEU A 289 -0.07 14.52 2.59
C LEU A 289 0.96 14.63 1.46
N ILE A 290 0.63 14.17 0.25
CA ILE A 290 1.52 14.28 -0.92
C ILE A 290 1.82 15.75 -1.22
N ARG A 291 0.82 16.63 -1.29
CA ARG A 291 1.02 18.06 -1.55
C ARG A 291 1.90 18.71 -0.48
N PHE A 292 1.69 18.33 0.76
CA PHE A 292 2.46 18.79 1.90
C PHE A 292 3.94 18.39 1.78
N VAL A 293 4.23 17.10 1.56
CA VAL A 293 5.61 16.64 1.37
C VAL A 293 6.28 17.29 0.16
N VAL A 294 5.56 17.44 -0.96
CA VAL A 294 6.08 18.12 -2.15
C VAL A 294 6.43 19.58 -1.84
N ARG A 295 5.62 20.27 -1.03
CA ARG A 295 5.92 21.65 -0.59
C ARG A 295 7.21 21.70 0.23
N MET A 296 7.39 20.77 1.17
CA MET A 296 8.61 20.68 1.97
C MET A 296 9.84 20.38 1.10
N ALA A 297 9.71 19.44 0.18
CA ALA A 297 10.76 19.09 -0.77
C ALA A 297 11.18 20.32 -1.60
N LYS A 298 10.21 21.10 -2.10
CA LYS A 298 10.48 22.36 -2.81
C LYS A 298 11.16 23.40 -1.92
N ALA A 299 10.68 23.59 -0.69
CA ALA A 299 11.28 24.54 0.25
C ALA A 299 12.72 24.16 0.59
N ARG A 300 13.02 22.87 0.76
CA ARG A 300 14.40 22.38 0.98
C ARG A 300 15.30 22.64 -0.22
N VAL A 301 14.81 22.48 -1.46
CA VAL A 301 15.56 22.82 -2.67
C VAL A 301 15.82 24.33 -2.75
N GLN A 302 14.80 25.17 -2.51
CA GLN A 302 14.91 26.63 -2.57
C GLN A 302 15.88 27.20 -1.52
N ARG A 303 15.89 26.60 -0.33
CA ARG A 303 16.83 26.97 0.74
C ARG A 303 18.28 26.59 0.41
N GLY A 304 18.50 25.65 -0.49
CA GLY A 304 19.82 25.06 -0.75
C GLY A 304 20.33 24.22 0.43
N VAL A 305 21.58 23.75 0.31
CA VAL A 305 22.27 23.01 1.38
C VAL A 305 22.31 23.88 2.63
N ALA A 306 21.91 23.32 3.78
CA ALA A 306 21.96 24.05 5.03
C ALA A 306 23.40 24.49 5.37
N LEU A 307 23.53 25.61 6.09
CA LEU A 307 24.80 26.08 6.69
C LEU A 307 25.53 25.02 7.55
N THR A 308 24.86 23.92 7.92
CA THR A 308 25.36 22.85 8.78
C THR A 308 26.01 21.68 8.04
N GLY A 309 26.03 21.66 6.70
CA GLY A 309 26.64 20.59 5.89
C GLY A 309 25.63 19.72 5.11
N GLU A 310 26.11 18.57 4.60
CA GLU A 310 25.32 17.60 3.84
C GLU A 310 24.22 16.95 4.68
N ASP A 311 23.01 16.83 4.13
CA ASP A 311 21.90 16.06 4.71
C ASP A 311 21.43 14.95 3.74
N LEU A 312 20.47 14.13 4.16
CA LEU A 312 19.92 13.08 3.29
C LEU A 312 19.42 13.64 1.95
N SER A 313 18.78 14.81 1.97
CA SER A 313 18.31 15.47 0.75
C SER A 313 19.45 15.84 -0.18
N SER A 314 20.61 16.26 0.33
CA SER A 314 21.80 16.54 -0.49
C SER A 314 22.31 15.33 -1.26
N HIS A 315 22.18 14.12 -0.71
CA HIS A 315 22.50 12.90 -1.48
C HIS A 315 21.41 12.57 -2.50
N LEU A 316 20.14 12.67 -2.12
CA LEU A 316 19.01 12.32 -3.00
C LEU A 316 18.77 13.33 -4.15
N LEU A 317 19.19 14.57 -3.97
CA LEU A 317 19.20 15.63 -4.98
C LEU A 317 20.49 15.64 -5.81
N ASP A 318 21.43 14.73 -5.52
CA ASP A 318 22.72 14.64 -6.22
C ASP A 318 23.63 15.86 -5.99
N GLU A 319 23.40 16.62 -4.92
CA GLU A 319 24.20 17.81 -4.53
C GLU A 319 25.57 17.40 -3.96
N ALA A 320 25.60 16.32 -3.17
CA ALA A 320 26.81 15.84 -2.50
C ALA A 320 27.78 15.11 -3.45
N SER A 321 27.29 14.57 -4.56
CA SER A 321 28.12 13.80 -5.51
C SER A 321 27.54 13.85 -6.92
N PRO A 322 27.63 15.01 -7.60
CA PRO A 322 26.97 15.23 -8.87
C PRO A 322 27.31 14.16 -9.92
N SER A 323 26.27 13.54 -10.44
CA SER A 323 26.34 12.59 -11.54
C SER A 323 26.05 13.29 -12.88
N SER A 324 26.37 12.61 -13.98
CA SER A 324 26.06 13.11 -15.33
C SER A 324 24.56 13.15 -15.63
N GLN A 325 23.73 12.48 -14.82
CA GLN A 325 22.29 12.40 -14.99
C GLN A 325 21.59 12.51 -13.62
N PRO A 326 21.39 13.73 -13.12
CA PRO A 326 20.74 13.93 -11.83
C PRO A 326 19.30 13.39 -11.84
N PRO A 327 18.81 12.87 -10.70
CA PRO A 327 17.45 12.36 -10.60
C PRO A 327 16.43 13.48 -10.79
N PRO A 328 15.28 13.20 -11.42
CA PRO A 328 14.22 14.18 -11.55
C PRO A 328 13.66 14.55 -10.16
N PHE A 329 13.27 15.82 -9.97
CA PHE A 329 12.71 16.30 -8.70
C PHE A 329 11.56 15.42 -8.16
N ALA A 330 10.74 14.86 -9.04
CA ALA A 330 9.61 14.01 -8.63
C ALA A 330 10.05 12.67 -8.04
N GLU A 331 11.23 12.14 -8.43
CA GLU A 331 11.84 10.99 -7.78
C GLU A 331 12.29 11.35 -6.35
N TYR A 332 13.01 12.47 -6.20
CA TYR A 332 13.38 13.01 -4.89
C TYR A 332 12.15 13.26 -4.00
N ALA A 333 11.10 13.90 -4.52
CA ALA A 333 9.88 14.17 -3.76
C ALA A 333 9.16 12.88 -3.33
N SER A 334 9.24 11.82 -4.13
CA SER A 334 8.70 10.50 -3.76
C SER A 334 9.53 9.83 -2.67
N ASP A 335 10.85 10.02 -2.69
CA ASP A 335 11.75 9.53 -1.63
C ASP A 335 11.65 10.38 -0.35
N ALA A 336 11.42 11.69 -0.45
CA ALA A 336 11.09 12.53 0.70
C ALA A 336 9.79 12.04 1.37
N PHE A 337 8.79 11.63 0.60
CA PHE A 337 7.58 11.00 1.14
C PHE A 337 7.90 9.72 1.91
N LEU A 338 8.82 8.90 1.39
CA LEU A 338 9.28 7.70 2.08
C LEU A 338 9.95 8.04 3.41
N VAL A 339 10.87 9.00 3.44
CA VAL A 339 11.56 9.42 4.67
C VAL A 339 10.56 9.89 5.72
N VAL A 340 9.63 10.75 5.32
CA VAL A 340 8.62 11.32 6.22
C VAL A 340 7.71 10.25 6.79
N VAL A 341 7.22 9.32 5.97
CA VAL A 341 6.27 8.29 6.42
C VAL A 341 6.97 7.15 7.16
N ALA A 342 8.06 6.60 6.61
CA ALA A 342 8.72 5.45 7.20
C ALA A 342 9.59 5.82 8.40
N GLY A 343 10.27 6.97 8.37
CA GLY A 343 11.18 7.39 9.44
C GLY A 343 10.47 7.82 10.72
N SER A 344 9.22 8.29 10.62
CA SER A 344 8.47 8.78 11.76
C SER A 344 7.76 7.67 12.54
N ASP A 345 6.80 6.99 11.91
CA ASP A 345 5.94 6.02 12.60
C ASP A 345 6.75 4.82 13.13
N THR A 346 7.74 4.33 12.36
CA THR A 346 8.55 3.18 12.79
C THR A 346 9.44 3.50 13.99
N ALA A 347 10.12 4.65 13.98
CA ALA A 347 10.99 5.05 15.09
C ALA A 347 10.20 5.20 16.39
N VAL A 348 9.05 5.89 16.34
CA VAL A 348 8.16 6.07 17.50
C VAL A 348 7.73 4.74 18.09
N ARG A 349 7.32 3.79 17.25
CA ARG A 349 6.84 2.47 17.70
C ARG A 349 7.95 1.64 18.34
N VAL A 350 9.17 1.70 17.81
CA VAL A 350 10.33 1.02 18.41
C VAL A 350 10.64 1.61 19.78
N TYR A 351 10.70 2.93 19.91
CA TYR A 351 10.91 3.57 21.22
C TYR A 351 9.82 3.22 22.22
N PHE A 352 8.56 3.20 21.78
CA PHE A 352 7.44 2.82 22.64
C PHE A 352 7.57 1.37 23.12
N LEU A 353 7.90 0.42 22.23
CA LEU A 353 8.12 -0.98 22.58
C LEU A 353 9.23 -1.11 23.64
N LEU A 354 10.39 -0.50 23.38
CA LEU A 354 11.53 -0.55 24.29
C LEU A 354 11.24 0.08 25.66
N ALA A 355 10.45 1.16 25.69
CA ALA A 355 10.01 1.79 26.93
C ALA A 355 8.99 0.93 27.68
N SER A 356 8.08 0.26 26.97
CA SER A 356 7.04 -0.59 27.57
C SER A 356 7.56 -1.90 28.14
N GLU A 357 8.66 -2.43 27.59
CA GLU A 357 9.29 -3.66 28.07
C GLU A 357 10.38 -3.39 29.14
N ASN A 358 10.52 -2.16 29.64
CA ASN A 358 11.59 -1.74 30.57
C ASN A 358 13.01 -2.09 30.08
N ILE A 359 13.23 -2.22 28.77
CA ILE A 359 14.56 -2.54 28.22
C ILE A 359 15.51 -1.34 28.31
N LEU A 360 14.95 -0.13 28.41
CA LEU A 360 15.70 1.13 28.49
C LEU A 360 15.95 1.64 29.92
N PHE A 361 15.51 0.92 30.96
CA PHE A 361 15.65 1.33 32.36
C PHE A 361 16.24 0.23 33.25
#